data_AF-A0A9J6G1C1-F1
#
_entry.id   AF-A0A9J6G1C1-F1
#
_cell.length_a   1.000
_cell.length_b   1.000
_cell.length_c   1.000
_cell.angle_alpha   90.00
_cell.angle_beta   90.00
_cell.angle_gamma   90.00
#
_symmetry.space_group_name_H-M   'P 1'
#
loop_
_entity.id
_entity.type
_entity.pdbx_description
1 polymer ?
#
loop_
_entity_poly.entity_id
_entity_poly.type
_entity_poly.pdbx_seq_one_letter_code
_entity_poly.pdbx_strand_id
1 'polypeptide(L)'
;MSLLSSLVKKVVIPTEQIDVLTCRLEDHLNPKPYLGYLFQTYVDNMKVQKTDGFSLADEAVMRESSIGFITMLVDQIGQRLPYKITVLQETSLLSIENALCVVKEPLIALLEAMAVPHETIEKLKTSGAKLPS
;
A
#
# COMPACT_ATOMS: atom_id res chain seq x y z
N MET A 1 1.35 5.29 0.26
CA MET A 1 1.12 4.49 -0.97
C MET A 1 1.61 3.07 -0.68
N SER A 2 0.72 2.07 -0.66
CA SER A 2 1.13 0.68 -0.42
C SER A 2 1.68 0.06 -1.72
N LEU A 3 2.50 -0.98 -1.57
CA LEU A 3 3.00 -1.78 -2.70
C LEU A 3 1.86 -2.32 -3.58
N LEU A 4 0.74 -2.69 -2.94
CA LEU A 4 -0.44 -3.19 -3.62
C LEU A 4 -1.05 -2.14 -4.56
N SER A 5 -1.21 -0.90 -4.05
CA SER A 5 -1.73 0.22 -4.83
C SER A 5 -0.82 0.59 -6.01
N SER A 6 0.50 0.42 -5.89
CA SER A 6 1.42 0.73 -6.99
C SER A 6 1.43 -0.35 -8.07
N LEU A 7 1.22 -1.62 -7.72
CA LEU A 7 1.10 -2.72 -8.68
C LEU A 7 -0.19 -2.62 -9.48
N VAL A 8 -1.32 -2.37 -8.81
CA VAL A 8 -2.65 -2.26 -9.43
C VAL A 8 -2.71 -1.12 -10.46
N LYS A 9 -2.15 0.05 -10.13
CA LYS A 9 -2.11 1.20 -11.04
C LYS A 9 -1.38 0.96 -12.36
N LYS A 10 -0.57 -0.10 -12.47
CA LYS A 10 0.11 -0.46 -13.72
C LYS A 10 -0.79 -1.16 -14.72
N VAL A 11 -1.84 -1.85 -14.25
CA VAL A 11 -2.69 -2.72 -15.07
C VAL A 11 -4.14 -2.25 -15.15
N VAL A 12 -4.57 -1.39 -14.24
CA VAL A 12 -5.94 -0.85 -14.17
C VAL A 12 -6.10 0.45 -14.94
N ILE A 13 -7.35 0.78 -15.29
CA ILE A 13 -7.74 2.07 -15.87
C ILE A 13 -7.34 3.23 -14.92
N PRO A 14 -6.50 4.20 -15.35
CA PRO A 14 -5.95 5.23 -14.47
C PRO A 14 -6.98 6.12 -13.75
N THR A 15 -8.17 6.28 -14.33
CA THR A 15 -9.26 7.10 -13.79
C THR A 15 -10.09 6.38 -12.73
N GLU A 16 -9.91 5.08 -12.58
CA GLU A 16 -10.72 4.26 -11.70
C GLU A 16 -10.05 4.12 -10.32
N GLN A 17 -10.79 4.48 -9.26
CA GLN A 17 -10.35 4.22 -7.89
C GLN A 17 -10.87 2.86 -7.46
N ILE A 18 -9.94 1.91 -7.30
CA ILE A 18 -10.25 0.54 -6.92
C ILE A 18 -9.67 0.25 -5.55
N ASP A 19 -10.51 -0.28 -4.67
CA ASP A 19 -10.05 -0.92 -3.46
C ASP A 19 -9.65 -2.37 -3.79
N VAL A 20 -8.35 -2.60 -3.78
CA VAL A 20 -7.71 -3.86 -4.15
C VAL A 20 -8.08 -5.01 -3.20
N LEU A 21 -8.56 -4.71 -2.00
CA LEU A 21 -8.93 -5.73 -1.02
C LEU A 21 -10.36 -6.25 -1.20
N THR A 22 -11.21 -5.50 -1.92
CA THR A 22 -12.65 -5.78 -2.00
C THR A 22 -13.13 -6.01 -3.43
N CYS A 23 -12.44 -5.48 -4.44
CA CYS A 23 -12.80 -5.62 -5.84
C CYS A 23 -12.03 -6.75 -6.55
N ARG A 24 -12.67 -7.35 -7.56
CA ARG A 24 -12.01 -8.28 -8.49
C ARG A 24 -11.22 -7.47 -9.51
N LEU A 25 -9.92 -7.71 -9.60
CA LEU A 25 -9.04 -6.88 -10.43
C LEU A 25 -9.31 -7.05 -11.93
N GLU A 26 -9.79 -8.22 -12.35
CA GLU A 26 -10.02 -8.54 -13.77
C GLU A 26 -11.05 -7.63 -14.44
N ASP A 27 -12.05 -7.16 -13.68
CA ASP A 27 -13.16 -6.35 -14.18
C ASP A 27 -12.75 -4.92 -14.57
N HIS A 28 -11.53 -4.52 -14.20
CA HIS A 28 -11.05 -3.14 -14.33
C HIS A 28 -9.70 -3.02 -15.04
N LEU A 29 -9.28 -4.08 -15.72
CA LEU A 29 -8.04 -4.08 -16.47
C LEU A 29 -8.11 -3.07 -17.63
N ASN A 30 -7.06 -2.28 -17.76
CA ASN A 30 -6.86 -1.44 -18.92
C ASN A 30 -6.58 -2.36 -20.13
N PRO A 31 -7.30 -2.21 -21.26
CA PRO A 31 -7.07 -3.03 -22.46
C PRO A 31 -5.65 -2.92 -23.02
N LYS A 32 -4.96 -1.79 -22.80
CA LYS A 32 -3.57 -1.58 -23.22
C LYS A 32 -2.79 -0.84 -22.13
N PRO A 33 -2.40 -1.54 -21.05
CA PRO A 33 -1.74 -0.91 -19.93
C PRO A 33 -0.31 -0.52 -20.29
N TYR A 34 0.12 0.63 -19.76
CA TYR A 34 1.51 1.04 -19.80
C TYR A 34 2.30 0.31 -18.70
N LEU A 35 3.03 -0.74 -19.09
CA LEU A 35 3.79 -1.60 -18.16
C LEU A 35 5.12 -1.00 -17.68
N GLY A 36 5.39 0.27 -18.04
CA GLY A 36 6.60 0.99 -17.63
C GLY A 36 7.61 1.17 -18.76
N TYR A 37 8.51 2.12 -18.57
CA TYR A 37 9.50 2.53 -19.56
C TYR A 37 10.36 1.37 -20.04
N LEU A 38 10.93 0.59 -19.11
CA LEU A 38 11.81 -0.54 -19.45
C LEU A 38 11.12 -1.59 -20.32
N PHE A 39 9.85 -1.88 -20.04
CA PHE A 39 9.07 -2.81 -20.86
C PHE A 39 8.90 -2.28 -22.28
N GLN A 40 8.51 -1.01 -22.42
CA GLN A 40 8.30 -0.42 -23.75
C GLN A 40 9.60 -0.34 -24.54
N THR A 41 10.69 0.14 -23.91
CA THR A 41 12.00 0.18 -24.56
C THR A 41 12.48 -1.20 -24.97
N TYR A 42 12.23 -2.24 -24.16
CA TYR A 42 12.57 -3.60 -24.50
C TYR A 42 11.79 -4.08 -25.74
N VAL A 43 10.47 -3.88 -25.77
CA VAL A 43 9.62 -4.22 -26.92
C VAL A 43 10.04 -3.45 -28.17
N ASP A 44 10.30 -2.15 -28.06
CA ASP A 44 10.73 -1.31 -29.18
C ASP A 44 12.09 -1.75 -29.72
N ASN A 45 13.03 -2.09 -28.85
CA ASN A 45 14.32 -2.65 -29.26
C ASN A 45 14.15 -4.01 -29.96
N MET A 46 13.24 -4.87 -29.49
CA MET A 46 12.96 -6.15 -30.16
C MET A 46 12.35 -5.96 -31.55
N LYS A 47 11.49 -4.97 -31.74
CA LYS A 47 10.92 -4.60 -33.05
C LYS A 47 11.97 -4.09 -34.01
N VAL A 48 12.95 -3.32 -33.52
CA VAL A 48 14.01 -2.73 -34.36
C VAL A 48 15.09 -3.76 -34.74
N GLN A 49 15.43 -4.68 -33.83
CA GLN A 49 16.53 -5.63 -34.05
C GLN A 49 16.14 -6.91 -34.80
N LYS A 50 14.87 -7.30 -34.84
CA LYS A 50 14.42 -8.50 -35.55
C LYS A 50 13.71 -8.14 -36.84
N THR A 51 14.40 -8.37 -37.97
CA THR A 51 13.86 -8.17 -39.31
C THR A 51 12.77 -9.17 -39.72
N ASP A 52 12.55 -10.27 -38.98
CA ASP A 52 11.62 -11.35 -39.42
C ASP A 52 10.95 -12.19 -38.29
N GLY A 53 10.92 -11.75 -37.03
CA GLY A 53 10.49 -12.69 -35.96
C GLY A 53 9.95 -12.13 -34.65
N PHE A 54 9.60 -10.84 -34.59
CA PHE A 54 8.80 -10.32 -33.46
C PHE A 54 7.53 -9.70 -34.03
N SER A 55 6.46 -10.48 -34.00
CA SER A 55 5.16 -10.09 -34.49
C SER A 55 4.38 -9.29 -33.43
N LEU A 56 3.31 -8.63 -33.87
CA LEU A 56 2.34 -8.02 -32.94
C LEU A 56 1.68 -9.06 -32.02
N ALA A 57 1.59 -10.33 -32.45
CA ALA A 57 1.07 -11.41 -31.63
C ALA A 57 2.03 -11.76 -30.48
N ASP A 58 3.34 -11.73 -30.73
CA ASP A 58 4.35 -11.99 -29.70
C ASP A 58 4.34 -10.89 -28.63
N GLU A 59 4.18 -9.62 -29.04
CA GLU A 59 4.00 -8.52 -28.10
C GLU A 59 2.73 -8.71 -27.25
N ALA A 60 1.62 -9.10 -27.88
CA ALA A 60 0.36 -9.32 -27.20
C ALA A 60 0.48 -10.42 -26.13
N VAL A 61 1.08 -11.57 -26.47
CA VAL A 61 1.32 -12.68 -25.52
C VAL A 61 2.21 -12.24 -24.37
N MET A 62 3.28 -11.49 -24.65
CA MET A 62 4.20 -11.01 -23.62
C MET A 62 3.51 -10.01 -22.67
N ARG A 63 2.67 -9.12 -23.22
CA ARG A 63 1.89 -8.15 -22.45
C ARG A 63 0.84 -8.86 -21.60
N GLU A 64 0.11 -9.80 -22.16
CA GLU A 64 -0.88 -10.62 -21.45
C GLU A 64 -0.24 -11.40 -20.30
N SER A 65 0.90 -12.04 -20.55
CA SER A 65 1.67 -12.75 -19.50
C SER A 65 2.10 -11.81 -18.37
N SER A 66 2.51 -10.59 -18.71
CA SER A 66 2.92 -9.59 -17.72
C SER A 66 1.75 -9.08 -16.90
N ILE A 67 0.60 -8.84 -17.53
CA ILE A 67 -0.65 -8.47 -16.83
C ILE A 67 -1.07 -9.61 -15.92
N GLY A 68 -1.11 -10.84 -16.43
CA GLY A 68 -1.47 -12.04 -15.65
C GLY A 68 -0.56 -12.24 -14.44
N PHE A 69 0.75 -12.03 -14.60
CA PHE A 69 1.69 -12.06 -13.48
C PHE A 69 1.37 -11.00 -12.42
N ILE A 70 1.12 -9.75 -12.82
CA ILE A 70 0.77 -8.67 -11.88
C ILE A 70 -0.55 -8.98 -11.18
N THR A 71 -1.58 -9.43 -11.91
CA THR A 71 -2.87 -9.81 -11.35
C THR A 71 -2.71 -10.92 -10.32
N MET A 72 -2.02 -12.00 -10.68
CA MET A 72 -1.76 -13.12 -9.76
C MET A 72 -0.94 -12.69 -8.54
N LEU A 73 0.04 -11.81 -8.71
CA LEU A 73 0.85 -11.28 -7.62
C LEU A 73 -0.02 -10.46 -6.65
N VAL A 74 -0.87 -9.58 -7.17
CA VAL A 74 -1.81 -8.79 -6.36
C VAL A 74 -2.74 -9.71 -5.59
N ASP A 75 -3.27 -10.75 -6.24
CA ASP A 75 -4.17 -11.71 -5.62
C ASP A 75 -3.49 -12.52 -4.50
N GLN A 76 -2.27 -13.02 -4.74
CA GLN A 76 -1.51 -13.75 -3.73
C GLN A 76 -1.10 -12.89 -2.54
N ILE A 77 -0.72 -11.63 -2.79
CA ILE A 77 -0.43 -10.67 -1.71
C ILE A 77 -1.75 -10.39 -0.96
N GLY A 78 -2.81 -10.09 -1.70
CA GLY A 78 -4.16 -9.86 -1.20
C GLY A 78 -4.62 -10.95 -0.25
N GLN A 79 -4.53 -12.23 -0.65
CA GLN A 79 -4.88 -13.42 0.14
C GLN A 79 -4.05 -13.63 1.42
N ARG A 80 -2.82 -13.13 1.47
CA ARG A 80 -1.95 -13.22 2.66
C ARG A 80 -2.19 -12.08 3.66
N LEU A 81 -2.86 -11.00 3.23
CA LEU A 81 -3.14 -9.81 4.02
C LEU A 81 -4.57 -9.67 4.62
N PRO A 82 -5.66 -10.28 4.11
CA PRO A 82 -7.00 -9.76 4.34
C PRO A 82 -7.52 -10.09 5.75
N TYR A 83 -6.99 -11.14 6.39
CA TYR A 83 -7.35 -11.46 7.78
C TYR A 83 -6.51 -10.71 8.82
N LYS A 84 -5.34 -10.19 8.43
CA LYS A 84 -4.38 -9.61 9.38
C LYS A 84 -4.24 -8.10 9.29
N ILE A 85 -4.60 -7.42 8.19
CA ILE A 85 -4.49 -5.95 8.16
C ILE A 85 -5.46 -5.30 9.14
N THR A 86 -6.74 -5.67 9.13
CA THR A 86 -7.73 -5.05 10.03
C THR A 86 -7.39 -5.34 11.47
N VAL A 87 -6.99 -6.58 11.78
CA VAL A 87 -6.47 -6.96 13.11
C VAL A 87 -5.18 -6.23 13.45
N LEU A 88 -4.25 -6.02 12.51
CA LEU A 88 -3.02 -5.25 12.72
C LEU A 88 -3.31 -3.76 12.94
N GLN A 89 -4.33 -3.21 12.28
CA GLN A 89 -4.80 -1.84 12.48
C GLN A 89 -5.52 -1.70 13.84
N GLU A 90 -6.37 -2.64 14.21
CA GLU A 90 -7.03 -2.68 15.52
C GLU A 90 -6.03 -2.91 16.66
N THR A 91 -5.06 -3.81 16.49
CA THR A 91 -3.98 -4.01 17.46
C THR A 91 -3.05 -2.80 17.54
N SER A 92 -2.93 -2.00 16.47
CA SER A 92 -2.27 -0.69 16.55
C SER A 92 -3.04 0.28 17.45
N LEU A 93 -4.37 0.20 17.55
CA LEU A 93 -5.14 0.97 18.54
C LEU A 93 -4.89 0.49 19.96
N LEU A 94 -4.64 -0.81 20.13
CA LEU A 94 -4.23 -1.44 21.39
C LEU A 94 -2.72 -1.33 21.67
N SER A 95 -1.96 -0.61 20.84
CA SER A 95 -0.54 -0.40 21.11
C SER A 95 -0.38 0.34 22.44
N ILE A 96 0.68 0.00 23.18
CA ILE A 96 0.98 0.62 24.49
C ILE A 96 1.02 2.15 24.36
N GLU A 97 1.53 2.65 23.22
CA GLU A 97 1.59 4.08 22.91
C GLU A 97 0.19 4.72 22.86
N ASN A 98 -0.73 4.12 22.11
CA ASN A 98 -2.08 4.66 21.94
C ASN A 98 -2.95 4.45 23.19
N ALA A 99 -2.81 3.32 23.87
CA ALA A 99 -3.49 3.04 25.13
C ALA A 99 -3.05 4.00 26.25
N LEU A 100 -1.75 4.35 26.31
CA LEU A 100 -1.24 5.32 27.27
C LEU A 100 -1.76 6.74 27.01
N CYS A 101 -1.91 7.16 25.76
CA CYS A 101 -2.45 8.50 25.43
C CYS A 101 -3.86 8.69 26.00
N VAL A 102 -4.74 7.70 25.84
CA VAL A 102 -6.14 7.76 26.34
C VAL A 102 -6.19 7.86 27.87
N VAL A 103 -5.27 7.23 28.59
CA VAL A 103 -5.23 7.27 30.06
C VAL A 103 -4.50 8.52 30.57
N LYS A 104 -3.56 9.08 29.82
CA LYS A 104 -2.77 10.24 30.23
C LYS A 104 -3.58 11.52 30.35
N GLU A 105 -4.53 11.77 29.45
CA GLU A 105 -5.39 12.96 29.52
C GLU A 105 -6.17 13.06 30.84
N PRO A 106 -6.95 12.04 31.26
CA PRO A 106 -7.62 12.08 32.56
C PRO A 106 -6.64 12.05 33.75
N LEU A 107 -5.48 11.41 33.61
CA LEU A 107 -4.46 11.40 34.66
C LEU A 107 -3.83 12.79 34.87
N ILE A 108 -3.58 13.54 33.79
CA ILE A 108 -3.05 14.90 33.85
C ILE A 108 -4.04 15.83 34.55
N ALA A 109 -5.33 15.76 34.20
CA ALA A 109 -6.37 16.55 34.86
C ALA A 109 -6.47 16.25 36.37
N LEU A 110 -6.30 14.98 36.76
CA LEU A 110 -6.23 14.56 38.17
C LEU A 110 -4.99 15.10 38.87
N LEU A 111 -3.81 15.03 38.24
CA LEU A 111 -2.55 15.51 38.80
C LEU A 111 -2.52 17.04 38.96
N GLU A 112 -3.14 17.76 38.03
CA GLU A 112 -3.37 19.20 38.13
C GLU A 112 -4.30 19.55 39.30
N ALA A 113 -5.39 18.78 39.47
CA ALA A 113 -6.30 18.95 40.61
C ALA A 113 -5.66 18.59 41.96
N MET A 114 -4.66 17.69 41.97
CA MET A 114 -3.88 17.30 43.15
C MET A 114 -2.67 18.22 43.43
N ALA A 115 -2.52 19.32 42.68
CA ALA A 115 -1.43 20.29 42.82
C ALA A 115 -0.02 19.66 42.72
N VAL A 116 0.13 18.63 41.89
CA VAL A 116 1.43 18.00 41.62
C VAL A 116 2.33 18.98 40.87
N PRO A 117 3.65 19.04 41.15
CA PRO A 117 4.56 19.94 40.46
C PRO A 117 4.50 19.79 38.94
N HIS A 118 4.41 20.94 38.26
CA HIS A 118 4.23 21.01 36.81
C HIS A 118 5.35 20.28 36.04
N GLU A 119 6.57 20.25 36.59
CA GLU A 119 7.72 19.55 36.02
C GLU A 119 7.50 18.03 35.92
N THR A 120 6.78 17.44 36.88
CA THR A 120 6.44 16.01 36.87
C THR A 120 5.35 15.71 35.83
N ILE A 121 4.41 16.63 35.65
CA ILE A 121 3.33 16.54 34.64
C ILE A 121 3.91 16.62 33.22
N GLU A 122 4.88 17.50 32.98
CA GLU A 122 5.55 17.66 31.67
C GLU A 122 6.41 16.43 31.29
N LYS A 123 7.07 15.79 32.26
CA LYS A 123 7.75 14.49 32.05
C LYS A 123 6.77 13.39 31.62
N LEU A 124 5.54 13.45 32.13
CA LEU A 124 4.49 12.49 31.82
C LEU A 124 3.90 12.74 30.42
N LYS A 125 3.73 14.01 30.01
CA LYS A 125 3.33 14.39 28.64
C LYS A 125 4.36 13.97 27.58
N THR A 126 5.65 14.07 27.90
CA THR A 126 6.75 13.80 26.95
C THR A 126 7.11 12.32 26.82
N SER A 127 6.80 11.48 27.82
CA SER A 127 7.04 10.03 27.70
C SER A 127 6.15 9.40 26.60
N GLY A 128 6.74 8.88 25.51
CA GLY A 128 5.98 8.19 24.44
C GLY A 128 5.51 9.05 23.27
N ALA A 129 5.79 10.35 23.23
CA ALA A 129 5.63 11.15 22.02
C ALA A 129 6.79 10.88 21.06
N LYS A 130 6.52 10.32 19.87
CA LYS A 130 7.54 10.27 18.80
C LYS A 130 7.86 11.69 18.34
N LEU A 131 9.15 12.00 18.25
CA LEU A 131 9.62 13.06 17.35
C LEU A 131 9.14 12.72 15.92
N PRO A 132 8.54 13.67 15.19
CA PRO A 132 8.23 13.46 13.78
C PRO A 132 9.53 13.18 13.01
N SER A 133 9.58 12.04 12.34
CA SER A 133 10.65 11.64 11.40
C SER A 133 10.28 12.08 9.99
#